data_AF-A0A838SNG2-F1
#
_entry.id   AF-A0A838SNG2-F1
#
_cell.length_a   1.000
_cell.length_b   1.000
_cell.length_c   1.000
_cell.angle_alpha   90.00
_cell.angle_beta   90.00
_cell.angle_gamma   90.00
#
_symmetry.space_group_name_H-M   'P 1'
#
loop_
_entity.id
_entity.type
_entity.pdbx_description
1 polymer ?
#
loop_
_entity_poly.entity_id
_entity_poly.type
_entity_poly.pdbx_seq_one_letter_code
_entity_poly.pdbx_strand_id
1 'polypeptide(L)'
;LSAGPESWTENWNVDTPDLDGDGVEEYRMPPIWEYASNGYRAPSQLAGDLGRVTRYVALDLLMTTSPLYPVDILSPDLPWKINLDSNTYEGWPGVNASKEYITRSLFLDEMGELLRGRTLSYDNQDLPFRGDARRCYVLLLENESCYPTLGYPPFANLFLYNAVNLRRTKDDGDSVHYELPMFNYAVGAGVGVPALGFADDNYRDGTQSFVFNFVSPEVVEAGYGLTTTMIHEVGHHVSLSHPHDGWDSESNTAFGPSGPYFFAWSGDQSNTMMSYIDLNWDFSQFDQDNMRRFQAAAFTESANTIAAAILADPDAAKAADELAAADEVLGRAEQRFSAHEYRVSSRLATRAYKLVNRGARQVGLDARDHLRLRIGSLEGSKRSELHPVDEFIDTLQPDSPRSQP
;
A
#
# COMPACT_ATOMS: atom_id res chain seq x y z
N LEU A 1 -6.10 23.85 6.61
CA LEU A 1 -5.75 25.28 6.71
C LEU A 1 -5.00 25.50 8.01
N SER A 2 -3.77 25.99 7.92
CA SER A 2 -3.00 26.31 9.10
C SER A 2 -3.40 27.69 9.65
N ALA A 3 -3.43 27.80 10.98
CA ALA A 3 -3.56 29.07 11.67
C ALA A 3 -2.26 29.91 11.59
N GLY A 4 -1.16 29.34 11.07
CA GLY A 4 0.15 29.98 10.93
C GLY A 4 1.02 29.37 9.84
N PRO A 5 2.28 29.82 9.71
CA PRO A 5 3.25 29.21 8.80
C PRO A 5 3.56 27.76 9.23
N GLU A 6 3.73 26.87 8.28
CA GLU A 6 4.29 25.54 8.48
C GLU A 6 5.19 25.15 7.28
N SER A 7 6.21 24.33 7.54
CA SER A 7 7.24 24.01 6.54
C SER A 7 6.77 22.99 5.51
N TRP A 8 5.88 22.08 5.89
CA TRP A 8 5.56 20.88 5.10
C TRP A 8 4.78 21.18 3.82
N THR A 9 3.86 22.14 3.84
CA THR A 9 3.14 22.61 2.64
C THR A 9 3.69 23.95 2.13
N GLU A 10 4.87 24.37 2.63
CA GLU A 10 5.51 25.65 2.34
C GLU A 10 4.55 26.86 2.33
N ASN A 11 3.51 26.81 3.17
CA ASN A 11 2.37 27.71 2.99
C ASN A 11 2.69 29.19 3.23
N TRP A 12 3.82 29.47 3.88
CA TRP A 12 4.30 30.81 4.20
C TRP A 12 5.04 31.46 3.03
N ASN A 13 5.60 30.68 2.10
CA ASN A 13 6.29 31.19 0.93
C ASN A 13 5.24 31.51 -0.14
N VAL A 14 4.75 32.75 -0.18
CA VAL A 14 3.76 33.20 -1.17
C VAL A 14 4.38 34.03 -2.29
N ASP A 15 5.66 34.39 -2.16
CA ASP A 15 6.38 35.25 -3.08
C ASP A 15 7.08 34.47 -4.21
N THR A 16 7.17 33.15 -4.08
CA THR A 16 7.81 32.25 -5.05
C THR A 16 6.75 31.31 -5.63
N PRO A 17 6.12 31.63 -6.79
CA PRO A 17 5.02 30.82 -7.33
C PRO A 17 5.39 29.37 -7.64
N ASP A 18 6.55 29.18 -8.28
CA ASP A 18 7.08 27.90 -8.76
C ASP A 18 8.27 27.51 -7.88
N LEU A 19 8.06 26.53 -7.00
CA LEU A 19 8.99 26.09 -5.96
C LEU A 19 10.06 25.14 -6.50
N ASP A 20 9.71 24.27 -7.44
CA ASP A 20 10.61 23.24 -7.97
C ASP A 20 11.22 23.60 -9.34
N GLY A 21 10.74 24.68 -9.96
CA GLY A 21 11.25 25.22 -11.23
C GLY A 21 10.68 24.52 -12.46
N ASP A 22 9.58 23.77 -12.35
CA ASP A 22 8.95 23.05 -13.46
C ASP A 22 8.05 23.94 -14.35
N GLY A 23 7.82 25.18 -13.93
CA GLY A 23 6.99 26.17 -14.63
C GLY A 23 5.51 26.12 -14.26
N VAL A 24 5.12 25.32 -13.26
CA VAL A 24 3.79 25.23 -12.66
C VAL A 24 3.82 25.88 -11.27
N GLU A 25 2.73 26.55 -10.89
CA GLU A 25 2.63 27.13 -9.54
C GLU A 25 2.08 26.10 -8.55
N GLU A 26 2.78 25.91 -7.43
CA GLU A 26 2.30 25.09 -6.32
C GLU A 26 1.10 25.74 -5.65
N TYR A 27 -0.04 25.05 -5.70
CA TYR A 27 -1.29 25.50 -5.09
C TYR A 27 -1.21 25.41 -3.57
N ARG A 28 -0.68 26.46 -2.96
CA ARG A 28 -0.52 26.59 -1.51
C ARG A 28 -1.70 27.31 -0.88
N MET A 29 -2.05 26.86 0.31
CA MET A 29 -3.09 27.49 1.13
C MET A 29 -2.42 28.25 2.29
N PRO A 30 -2.26 29.58 2.16
CA PRO A 30 -1.41 30.35 3.04
C PRO A 30 -1.97 30.46 4.47
N PRO A 31 -1.18 30.97 5.43
CA PRO A 31 -1.69 31.32 6.75
C PRO A 31 -2.90 32.25 6.68
N ILE A 32 -3.80 32.14 7.66
CA ILE A 32 -5.11 32.80 7.62
C ILE A 32 -5.08 34.33 7.39
N TRP A 33 -4.01 35.02 7.81
CA TRP A 33 -3.87 36.46 7.61
C TRP A 33 -3.61 36.87 6.15
N GLU A 34 -3.18 35.96 5.29
CA GLU A 34 -3.00 36.20 3.85
C GLU A 34 -4.33 36.17 3.08
N TYR A 35 -5.43 35.74 3.71
CA TYR A 35 -6.78 35.87 3.18
C TYR A 35 -7.34 37.28 3.46
N ALA A 36 -6.76 38.29 2.81
CA ALA A 36 -7.07 39.70 3.01
C ALA A 36 -7.30 40.42 1.68
N SER A 37 -7.95 41.58 1.69
CA SER A 37 -8.18 42.38 0.47
C SER A 37 -6.90 42.78 -0.28
N ASN A 38 -5.77 42.75 0.42
CA ASN A 38 -4.42 43.06 -0.07
C ASN A 38 -3.41 41.96 0.27
N GLY A 39 -3.87 40.75 0.60
CA GLY A 39 -3.02 39.59 0.86
C GLY A 39 -2.82 38.74 -0.40
N TYR A 40 -2.06 37.65 -0.29
CA TYR A 40 -1.84 36.73 -1.41
C TYR A 40 -3.14 36.10 -1.94
N ARG A 41 -4.11 35.79 -1.06
CA ARG A 41 -5.42 35.26 -1.46
C ARG A 41 -6.56 36.19 -1.10
N ALA A 42 -7.56 36.26 -1.97
CA ALA A 42 -8.78 37.02 -1.69
C ALA A 42 -9.58 36.34 -0.57
N PRO A 43 -10.23 37.09 0.36
CA PRO A 43 -11.02 36.50 1.44
C PRO A 43 -12.12 35.54 0.95
N SER A 44 -12.67 35.76 -0.24
CA SER A 44 -13.69 34.89 -0.85
C SER A 44 -13.19 33.51 -1.26
N GLN A 45 -11.87 33.31 -1.38
CA GLN A 45 -11.29 32.01 -1.74
C GLN A 45 -11.21 31.04 -0.56
N LEU A 46 -11.29 31.55 0.68
CA LEU A 46 -11.16 30.74 1.90
C LEU A 46 -12.10 29.53 1.93
N ALA A 47 -13.37 29.73 1.57
CA ALA A 47 -14.35 28.65 1.53
C ALA A 47 -14.04 27.60 0.46
N GLY A 48 -13.50 28.02 -0.69
CA GLY A 48 -13.07 27.11 -1.75
C GLY A 48 -11.88 26.26 -1.32
N ASP A 49 -10.89 26.87 -0.66
CA ASP A 49 -9.71 26.18 -0.14
C ASP A 49 -10.06 25.20 0.98
N LEU A 50 -10.97 25.58 1.88
CA LEU A 50 -11.55 24.65 2.86
C LEU A 50 -12.26 23.48 2.18
N GLY A 51 -12.99 23.74 1.10
CA GLY A 51 -13.62 22.69 0.30
C GLY A 51 -12.60 21.71 -0.30
N ARG A 52 -11.48 22.21 -0.81
CA ARG A 52 -10.38 21.39 -1.34
C ARG A 52 -9.74 20.51 -0.26
N VAL A 53 -9.39 21.07 0.91
CA VAL A 53 -8.85 20.27 2.03
C VAL A 53 -9.86 19.22 2.49
N THR A 54 -11.13 19.60 2.59
CA THR A 54 -12.18 18.67 3.01
C THR A 54 -12.32 17.52 2.01
N ARG A 55 -12.33 17.81 0.70
CA ARG A 55 -12.45 16.80 -0.35
C ARG A 55 -11.19 15.93 -0.41
N TYR A 56 -10.09 16.51 -0.85
CA TYR A 56 -8.92 15.73 -1.23
C TYR A 56 -8.18 15.19 -0.01
N VAL A 57 -8.01 15.98 1.05
CA VAL A 57 -7.24 15.52 2.22
C VAL A 57 -8.12 14.71 3.16
N ALA A 58 -9.22 15.29 3.66
CA ALA A 58 -10.01 14.63 4.69
C ALA A 58 -10.82 13.44 4.16
N LEU A 59 -11.48 13.56 2.99
CA LEU A 59 -12.23 12.44 2.43
C LEU A 59 -11.28 11.50 1.67
N ASP A 60 -10.64 11.96 0.61
CA ASP A 60 -9.96 11.07 -0.33
C ASP A 60 -8.65 10.47 0.21
N LEU A 61 -7.91 11.18 1.08
CA LEU A 61 -6.62 10.71 1.64
C LEU A 61 -6.69 10.15 3.07
N LEU A 62 -7.75 10.43 3.84
CA LEU A 62 -7.87 9.96 5.22
C LEU A 62 -9.10 9.08 5.43
N MET A 63 -10.31 9.60 5.25
CA MET A 63 -11.53 8.88 5.65
C MET A 63 -11.91 7.75 4.68
N THR A 64 -11.65 7.93 3.39
CA THR A 64 -12.12 7.06 2.30
C THR A 64 -11.02 6.82 1.27
N THR A 65 -9.83 6.41 1.72
CA THR A 65 -8.69 6.20 0.82
C THR A 65 -9.03 5.22 -0.30
N SER A 66 -8.45 5.48 -1.46
CA SER A 66 -8.47 4.54 -2.58
C SER A 66 -7.36 3.52 -2.37
N PRO A 67 -7.62 2.21 -2.55
CA PRO A 67 -6.59 1.21 -2.34
C PRO A 67 -5.56 1.21 -3.49
N LEU A 68 -4.27 1.20 -3.18
CA LEU A 68 -3.19 1.15 -4.21
C LEU A 68 -3.30 -0.10 -5.09
N TYR A 69 -3.59 -1.23 -4.46
CA TYR A 69 -3.76 -2.51 -5.13
C TYR A 69 -5.21 -2.98 -5.06
N PRO A 70 -5.63 -3.95 -5.90
CA PRO A 70 -6.83 -4.71 -5.62
C PRO A 70 -6.82 -5.18 -4.16
N VAL A 71 -7.86 -4.83 -3.40
CA VAL A 71 -7.99 -5.06 -1.95
C VAL A 71 -7.93 -6.54 -1.54
N ASP A 72 -7.96 -7.40 -2.53
CA ASP A 72 -7.87 -8.83 -2.43
C ASP A 72 -6.43 -9.31 -2.57
N ILE A 73 -5.89 -9.93 -1.52
CA ILE A 73 -4.70 -10.77 -1.68
C ILE A 73 -5.08 -11.94 -2.59
N LEU A 74 -4.45 -11.98 -3.77
CA LEU A 74 -4.69 -12.99 -4.81
C LEU A 74 -4.11 -14.34 -4.40
N SER A 75 -4.84 -15.03 -3.52
CA SER A 75 -4.61 -16.41 -3.13
C SER A 75 -5.89 -17.23 -3.44
N PRO A 76 -5.78 -18.56 -3.68
CA PRO A 76 -6.95 -19.41 -3.95
C PRO A 76 -8.09 -19.26 -2.96
N ASP A 77 -7.75 -19.09 -1.68
CA ASP A 77 -8.64 -18.58 -0.64
C ASP A 77 -8.06 -17.29 -0.05
N LEU A 78 -8.90 -16.37 0.41
CA LEU A 78 -8.42 -15.18 1.13
C LEU A 78 -7.58 -15.61 2.36
N PRO A 79 -6.29 -15.26 2.43
CA PRO A 79 -5.33 -15.97 3.27
C PRO A 79 -5.56 -15.69 4.76
N TRP A 80 -5.65 -16.74 5.58
CA TRP A 80 -5.90 -16.62 7.03
C TRP A 80 -4.62 -16.73 7.86
N LYS A 81 -3.61 -17.41 7.31
CA LYS A 81 -2.26 -17.51 7.84
C LYS A 81 -1.33 -16.83 6.85
N ILE A 82 -0.69 -15.76 7.29
CA ILE A 82 0.22 -14.96 6.47
C ILE A 82 1.59 -15.07 7.11
N ASN A 83 2.58 -15.56 6.36
CA ASN A 83 3.97 -15.37 6.73
C ASN A 83 4.46 -14.05 6.17
N LEU A 84 5.03 -13.22 7.05
CA LEU A 84 5.78 -12.04 6.67
C LEU A 84 7.22 -12.53 6.39
N ASP A 85 7.49 -12.90 5.14
CA ASP A 85 8.71 -13.57 4.68
C ASP A 85 9.81 -12.57 4.35
N SER A 86 10.77 -12.40 5.26
CA SER A 86 11.86 -11.41 5.15
C SER A 86 13.11 -12.01 4.53
N ASN A 87 13.61 -11.41 3.45
CA ASN A 87 14.78 -11.87 2.72
C ASN A 87 15.84 -10.78 2.66
N THR A 88 16.87 -10.87 3.50
CA THR A 88 17.86 -9.79 3.66
C THR A 88 19.14 -10.07 2.89
N TYR A 89 19.41 -9.31 1.83
CA TYR A 89 20.69 -9.31 1.13
C TYR A 89 21.76 -8.58 1.95
N GLU A 90 22.67 -9.35 2.55
CA GLU A 90 23.74 -8.87 3.42
C GLU A 90 24.95 -8.40 2.59
N GLY A 91 24.92 -7.12 2.20
CA GLY A 91 25.96 -6.44 1.43
C GLY A 91 26.78 -5.41 2.22
N TRP A 92 26.45 -5.17 3.49
CA TRP A 92 27.17 -4.26 4.38
C TRP A 92 28.30 -5.03 5.09
N PRO A 93 29.59 -4.77 4.77
CA PRO A 93 30.70 -5.52 5.36
C PRO A 93 30.78 -5.34 6.89
N GLY A 94 30.82 -6.47 7.62
CA GLY A 94 30.98 -6.48 9.07
C GLY A 94 29.69 -6.25 9.86
N VAL A 95 28.57 -6.03 9.18
CA VAL A 95 27.24 -5.85 9.79
C VAL A 95 26.36 -7.03 9.39
N ASN A 96 25.48 -7.44 10.29
CA ASN A 96 24.38 -8.35 9.99
C ASN A 96 23.09 -7.53 10.13
N ALA A 97 22.62 -6.99 9.02
CA ALA A 97 21.56 -6.00 9.01
C ALA A 97 20.23 -6.59 9.47
N SER A 98 19.95 -7.85 9.15
CA SER A 98 18.73 -8.51 9.60
C SER A 98 18.64 -8.63 11.12
N LYS A 99 19.77 -8.81 11.83
CA LYS A 99 19.80 -8.82 13.31
C LYS A 99 19.84 -7.44 13.93
N GLU A 100 20.49 -6.48 13.27
CA GLU A 100 20.74 -5.17 13.85
C GLU A 100 19.58 -4.19 13.63
N TYR A 101 18.93 -4.25 12.46
CA TYR A 101 17.95 -3.26 12.03
C TYR A 101 16.52 -3.80 11.89
N ILE A 102 16.29 -5.10 12.17
CA ILE A 102 14.94 -5.69 12.21
C ILE A 102 14.54 -6.08 13.63
N THR A 103 13.54 -5.40 14.16
CA THR A 103 12.89 -5.70 15.43
C THR A 103 11.60 -6.47 15.17
N ARG A 104 11.71 -7.80 15.11
CA ARG A 104 10.60 -8.71 14.80
C ARG A 104 9.33 -8.45 15.61
N SER A 105 9.45 -8.20 16.93
CA SER A 105 8.27 -8.04 17.79
C SER A 105 7.48 -6.79 17.40
N LEU A 106 8.16 -5.66 17.20
CA LEU A 106 7.54 -4.42 16.77
C LEU A 106 6.83 -4.62 15.43
N PHE A 107 7.51 -5.22 14.46
CA PHE A 107 6.91 -5.48 13.14
C PHE A 107 5.64 -6.36 13.22
N LEU A 108 5.66 -7.43 14.02
CA LEU A 108 4.49 -8.30 14.20
C LEU A 108 3.36 -7.60 14.98
N ASP A 109 3.69 -6.77 15.96
CA ASP A 109 2.71 -6.03 16.76
C ASP A 109 1.96 -5.03 15.87
N GLU A 110 2.68 -4.21 15.09
CA GLU A 110 2.07 -3.23 14.18
C GLU A 110 1.26 -3.89 13.07
N MET A 111 1.81 -4.91 12.40
CA MET A 111 1.07 -5.62 11.37
C MET A 111 -0.15 -6.37 11.94
N GLY A 112 -0.07 -6.79 13.21
CA GLY A 112 -1.16 -7.40 13.95
C GLY A 112 -2.34 -6.45 14.16
N GLU A 113 -2.11 -5.14 14.25
CA GLU A 113 -3.15 -4.11 14.36
C GLU A 113 -3.97 -3.97 13.07
N LEU A 114 -3.26 -3.93 11.93
CA LEU A 114 -3.87 -3.75 10.62
C LEU A 114 -4.58 -5.04 10.17
N LEU A 115 -3.89 -6.18 10.28
CA LEU A 115 -4.37 -7.48 9.81
C LEU A 115 -5.13 -8.28 10.88
N ARG A 116 -5.77 -7.64 11.88
CA ARG A 116 -6.50 -8.37 12.94
C ARG A 116 -7.47 -9.40 12.36
N GLY A 117 -7.47 -10.58 12.96
CA GLY A 117 -8.26 -11.74 12.54
C GLY A 117 -7.50 -12.68 11.61
N ARG A 118 -6.29 -12.30 11.17
CA ARG A 118 -5.30 -13.19 10.56
C ARG A 118 -4.35 -13.74 11.62
N THR A 119 -3.75 -14.88 11.33
CA THR A 119 -2.60 -15.39 12.07
C THR A 119 -1.35 -14.97 11.32
N LEU A 120 -0.48 -14.20 11.98
CA LEU A 120 0.77 -13.73 11.40
C LEU A 120 1.93 -14.59 11.93
N SER A 121 2.83 -14.97 11.03
CA SER A 121 4.16 -15.47 11.35
C SER A 121 5.21 -14.57 10.71
N TYR A 122 6.45 -14.72 11.17
CA TYR A 122 7.60 -14.02 10.63
C TYR A 122 8.81 -14.94 10.72
N ASP A 123 9.58 -14.93 9.67
CA ASP A 123 10.93 -15.45 9.58
C ASP A 123 11.80 -14.52 8.74
N ASN A 124 13.10 -14.82 8.75
CA ASN A 124 14.07 -14.11 7.93
C ASN A 124 15.14 -15.06 7.40
N GLN A 125 15.46 -14.90 6.12
CA GLN A 125 16.60 -15.52 5.47
C GLN A 125 17.67 -14.49 5.11
N ASP A 126 18.91 -14.71 5.54
CA ASP A 126 20.07 -13.93 5.09
C ASP A 126 20.57 -14.45 3.74
N LEU A 127 20.67 -13.55 2.77
CA LEU A 127 21.04 -13.81 1.39
C LEU A 127 22.36 -13.12 1.02
N PRO A 128 23.19 -13.72 0.16
CA PRO A 128 24.44 -13.09 -0.22
C PRO A 128 24.22 -11.97 -1.24
N PHE A 129 24.66 -10.75 -0.94
CA PHE A 129 24.67 -9.63 -1.89
C PHE A 129 25.85 -9.71 -2.87
N ARG A 130 25.77 -10.64 -3.84
CA ARG A 130 26.82 -10.88 -4.83
C ARG A 130 26.25 -11.37 -6.16
N GLY A 131 27.10 -11.40 -7.20
CA GLY A 131 26.70 -11.87 -8.52
C GLY A 131 25.52 -11.04 -9.05
N ASP A 132 24.48 -11.74 -9.52
CA ASP A 132 23.32 -11.12 -10.15
C ASP A 132 22.48 -10.25 -9.19
N ALA A 133 22.40 -10.59 -7.90
CA ALA A 133 21.73 -9.75 -6.90
C ALA A 133 22.36 -8.35 -6.84
N ARG A 134 23.70 -8.31 -6.71
CA ARG A 134 24.46 -7.07 -6.69
C ARG A 134 24.43 -6.36 -8.05
N ARG A 135 24.52 -7.11 -9.16
CA ARG A 135 24.48 -6.53 -10.51
C ARG A 135 23.16 -5.81 -10.77
N CYS A 136 22.02 -6.47 -10.52
CA CYS A 136 20.70 -5.86 -10.75
C CYS A 136 20.45 -4.65 -9.85
N TYR A 137 20.93 -4.69 -8.60
CA TYR A 137 20.88 -3.55 -7.69
C TYR A 137 21.69 -2.35 -8.19
N VAL A 138 22.96 -2.56 -8.60
CA VAL A 138 23.80 -1.46 -9.09
C VAL A 138 23.22 -0.88 -10.38
N LEU A 139 22.74 -1.72 -11.30
CA LEU A 139 22.11 -1.26 -12.54
C LEU A 139 20.82 -0.48 -12.29
N LEU A 140 20.05 -0.79 -11.23
CA LEU A 140 18.92 0.05 -10.81
C LEU A 140 19.40 1.48 -10.51
N LEU A 141 20.47 1.64 -9.73
CA LEU A 141 21.03 2.95 -9.37
C LEU A 141 21.60 3.71 -10.59
N GLU A 142 22.11 2.98 -11.57
CA GLU A 142 22.63 3.53 -12.83
C GLU A 142 21.49 3.82 -13.84
N ASN A 143 20.24 3.55 -13.48
CA ASN A 143 19.07 3.63 -14.36
C ASN A 143 19.23 2.79 -15.65
N GLU A 144 19.79 1.58 -15.50
CA GLU A 144 20.00 0.60 -16.56
C GLU A 144 19.25 -0.71 -16.27
N SER A 145 18.75 -1.39 -17.32
CA SER A 145 18.06 -2.67 -17.14
C SER A 145 19.03 -3.83 -16.97
N CYS A 146 18.84 -4.66 -15.94
CA CYS A 146 19.61 -5.89 -15.73
C CYS A 146 19.10 -7.08 -16.54
N TYR A 147 17.93 -6.93 -17.20
CA TYR A 147 17.34 -7.88 -18.14
C TYR A 147 16.90 -7.17 -19.43
N PRO A 148 17.84 -6.59 -20.21
CA PRO A 148 17.50 -5.69 -21.32
C PRO A 148 16.66 -6.36 -22.43
N THR A 149 16.76 -7.69 -22.57
CA THR A 149 15.99 -8.46 -23.56
C THR A 149 14.50 -8.58 -23.23
N LEU A 150 14.08 -8.29 -21.98
CA LEU A 150 12.69 -8.39 -21.56
C LEU A 150 11.90 -7.08 -21.81
N GLY A 151 12.58 -5.97 -22.08
CA GLY A 151 11.94 -4.69 -22.39
C GLY A 151 11.28 -3.97 -21.20
N TYR A 152 11.52 -4.42 -19.97
CA TYR A 152 11.05 -3.75 -18.76
C TYR A 152 11.95 -2.56 -18.38
N PRO A 153 11.41 -1.53 -17.70
CA PRO A 153 12.18 -0.38 -17.25
C PRO A 153 13.24 -0.78 -16.21
N PRO A 154 14.31 0.03 -16.02
CA PRO A 154 15.33 -0.22 -14.99
C PRO A 154 14.78 -0.41 -13.58
N PHE A 155 13.69 0.29 -13.23
CA PHE A 155 13.04 0.17 -11.92
C PHE A 155 12.58 -1.27 -11.61
N ALA A 156 12.21 -2.04 -12.64
CA ALA A 156 11.79 -3.44 -12.51
C ALA A 156 12.93 -4.43 -12.20
N ASN A 157 14.19 -3.98 -12.11
CA ASN A 157 15.35 -4.86 -11.93
C ASN A 157 15.23 -5.77 -10.71
N LEU A 158 14.79 -5.22 -9.57
CA LEU A 158 14.67 -5.99 -8.34
C LEU A 158 13.49 -6.96 -8.41
N PHE A 159 12.35 -6.54 -8.97
CA PHE A 159 11.22 -7.42 -9.26
C PHE A 159 11.65 -8.61 -10.12
N LEU A 160 12.28 -8.37 -11.26
CA LEU A 160 12.65 -9.44 -12.20
C LEU A 160 13.66 -10.42 -11.60
N TYR A 161 14.67 -9.91 -10.90
CA TYR A 161 15.66 -10.75 -10.24
C TYR A 161 15.00 -11.65 -9.18
N ASN A 162 14.17 -11.08 -8.31
CA ASN A 162 13.54 -11.84 -7.24
C ASN A 162 12.44 -12.77 -7.75
N ALA A 163 11.69 -12.39 -8.80
CA ALA A 163 10.69 -13.24 -9.42
C ALA A 163 11.29 -14.53 -10.00
N VAL A 164 12.47 -14.45 -10.65
CA VAL A 164 13.18 -15.63 -11.16
C VAL A 164 13.73 -16.51 -10.02
N ASN A 165 14.01 -15.89 -8.87
CA ASN A 165 14.57 -16.57 -7.69
C ASN A 165 13.52 -16.92 -6.63
N LEU A 166 12.24 -16.62 -6.84
CA LEU A 166 11.20 -16.63 -5.80
C LEU A 166 11.06 -17.97 -5.08
N ARG A 167 11.27 -19.08 -5.81
CA ARG A 167 11.20 -20.43 -5.23
C ARG A 167 12.26 -20.68 -4.15
N ARG A 168 13.38 -19.95 -4.15
CA ARG A 168 14.43 -20.11 -3.12
C ARG A 168 14.13 -19.34 -1.85
N THR A 169 13.28 -18.33 -1.94
CA THR A 169 12.93 -17.43 -0.83
C THR A 169 11.61 -17.82 -0.21
N LYS A 170 10.70 -18.43 -0.99
CA LYS A 170 9.50 -19.07 -0.47
C LYS A 170 9.81 -20.46 0.11
N ASP A 171 9.99 -20.56 1.41
CA ASP A 171 10.45 -21.79 2.09
C ASP A 171 9.42 -22.43 3.05
N ASP A 172 8.30 -21.77 3.31
CA ASP A 172 7.22 -22.26 4.18
C ASP A 172 6.23 -23.22 3.46
N GLY A 173 6.13 -23.14 2.14
CA GLY A 173 5.31 -24.02 1.31
C GLY A 173 3.82 -23.98 1.68
N ASP A 174 3.18 -25.14 1.82
CA ASP A 174 1.74 -25.24 2.14
C ASP A 174 1.43 -25.00 3.64
N SER A 175 2.43 -24.64 4.47
CA SER A 175 2.22 -24.43 5.92
C SER A 175 1.47 -23.13 6.24
N VAL A 176 1.52 -22.17 5.31
CA VAL A 176 0.81 -20.90 5.33
C VAL A 176 -0.06 -20.74 4.09
N HIS A 177 -0.99 -19.78 4.10
CA HIS A 177 -1.86 -19.53 2.95
C HIS A 177 -1.27 -18.49 2.00
N TYR A 178 -0.42 -17.61 2.54
CA TYR A 178 0.26 -16.57 1.79
C TYR A 178 1.59 -16.25 2.46
N GLU A 179 2.65 -16.20 1.66
CA GLU A 179 3.96 -15.67 2.03
C GLU A 179 4.08 -14.32 1.34
N LEU A 180 4.17 -13.25 2.15
CA LEU A 180 4.38 -11.88 1.70
C LEU A 180 5.90 -11.68 1.57
N PRO A 181 6.44 -11.66 0.35
CA PRO A 181 7.88 -11.62 0.15
C PRO A 181 8.40 -10.19 0.29
N MET A 182 9.24 -9.97 1.30
CA MET A 182 9.99 -8.74 1.51
C MET A 182 11.45 -8.98 1.19
N PHE A 183 12.07 -8.09 0.43
CA PHE A 183 13.48 -8.15 0.08
C PHE A 183 14.20 -6.91 0.61
N ASN A 184 15.01 -7.12 1.64
CA ASN A 184 15.80 -6.06 2.25
C ASN A 184 17.20 -6.05 1.61
N TYR A 185 17.69 -4.88 1.20
CA TYR A 185 19.05 -4.70 0.69
C TYR A 185 19.86 -3.87 1.68
N ALA A 186 20.77 -4.55 2.38
CA ALA A 186 21.74 -3.89 3.25
C ALA A 186 23.03 -3.65 2.48
N VAL A 187 23.39 -2.39 2.25
CA VAL A 187 24.58 -2.03 1.48
C VAL A 187 25.56 -1.21 2.31
N GLY A 188 26.84 -1.30 1.98
CA GLY A 188 27.87 -0.50 2.65
C GLY A 188 27.82 0.99 2.26
N ALA A 189 28.57 1.81 2.99
CA ALA A 189 28.69 3.25 2.75
C ALA A 189 29.05 3.58 1.29
N GLY A 190 28.44 4.64 0.76
CA GLY A 190 28.72 5.17 -0.57
C GLY A 190 28.27 4.29 -1.75
N VAL A 191 27.56 3.18 -1.52
CA VAL A 191 26.95 2.37 -2.59
C VAL A 191 25.72 3.06 -3.17
N GLY A 192 24.97 3.80 -2.34
CA GLY A 192 23.71 4.42 -2.70
C GLY A 192 22.50 3.51 -2.45
N VAL A 193 21.37 4.13 -2.12
CA VAL A 193 20.05 3.51 -2.01
C VAL A 193 19.08 4.28 -2.90
N PRO A 194 18.15 3.60 -3.61
CA PRO A 194 17.21 4.28 -4.50
C PRO A 194 16.10 5.02 -3.72
N ALA A 195 15.77 4.52 -2.53
CA ALA A 195 14.66 4.92 -1.66
C ALA A 195 14.92 4.38 -0.25
N LEU A 196 14.05 4.71 0.72
CA LEU A 196 13.94 3.94 1.97
C LEU A 196 13.32 2.57 1.70
N GLY A 197 12.18 2.55 0.99
CA GLY A 197 11.49 1.35 0.56
C GLY A 197 10.49 1.65 -0.57
N PHE A 198 9.86 0.60 -1.08
CA PHE A 198 8.64 0.67 -1.89
C PHE A 198 7.94 -0.70 -1.93
N ALA A 199 6.62 -0.73 -2.00
CA ALA A 199 5.85 -1.89 -2.44
C ALA A 199 5.71 -1.83 -3.97
N ASP A 200 6.05 -2.93 -4.66
CA ASP A 200 6.16 -2.92 -6.11
C ASP A 200 4.97 -3.62 -6.80
N ASP A 201 4.62 -3.11 -7.96
CA ASP A 201 3.63 -3.69 -8.85
C ASP A 201 4.15 -5.00 -9.45
N ASN A 202 3.25 -5.95 -9.63
CA ASN A 202 3.47 -7.06 -10.53
C ASN A 202 3.40 -6.53 -11.95
N TYR A 203 4.56 -6.34 -12.58
CA TYR A 203 4.75 -5.86 -13.96
C TYR A 203 4.05 -6.70 -15.06
N ARG A 204 3.29 -7.75 -14.71
CA ARG A 204 2.46 -8.52 -15.63
C ARG A 204 0.98 -8.15 -15.59
N ASP A 205 0.46 -7.81 -14.41
CA ASP A 205 -0.99 -7.67 -14.19
C ASP A 205 -1.37 -6.49 -13.27
N GLY A 206 -0.39 -5.72 -12.77
CA GLY A 206 -0.57 -4.55 -11.91
C GLY A 206 -1.17 -4.89 -10.55
N THR A 207 -0.97 -6.11 -10.05
CA THR A 207 -1.35 -6.53 -8.70
C THR A 207 -0.15 -6.36 -7.76
N GLN A 208 -0.36 -6.39 -6.45
CA GLN A 208 0.72 -6.34 -5.46
C GLN A 208 1.71 -7.49 -5.68
N SER A 209 3.02 -7.19 -5.69
CA SER A 209 4.07 -8.19 -5.88
C SER A 209 4.94 -8.39 -4.64
N PHE A 210 5.99 -7.58 -4.50
CA PHE A 210 7.06 -7.70 -3.53
C PHE A 210 7.26 -6.37 -2.82
N VAL A 211 7.75 -6.44 -1.59
CA VAL A 211 8.16 -5.27 -0.82
C VAL A 211 9.68 -5.18 -0.86
N PHE A 212 10.21 -3.99 -1.13
CA PHE A 212 11.64 -3.72 -1.15
C PHE A 212 12.01 -2.71 -0.09
N ASN A 213 13.02 -3.00 0.72
CA ASN A 213 13.51 -2.11 1.76
C ASN A 213 15.02 -1.95 1.65
N PHE A 214 15.54 -0.77 1.96
CA PHE A 214 16.96 -0.44 1.80
C PHE A 214 17.53 0.08 3.10
N VAL A 215 18.75 -0.34 3.43
CA VAL A 215 19.49 0.21 4.56
C VAL A 215 20.97 0.36 4.21
N SER A 216 21.54 1.48 4.64
CA SER A 216 22.96 1.78 4.54
C SER A 216 23.39 2.59 5.76
N PRO A 217 24.69 2.82 5.99
CA PRO A 217 25.16 3.71 7.05
C PRO A 217 24.50 5.09 7.01
N GLU A 218 24.30 5.66 5.82
CA GLU A 218 23.69 6.96 5.62
C GLU A 218 22.20 6.97 6.00
N VAL A 219 21.46 5.89 5.68
CA VAL A 219 20.06 5.71 6.12
C VAL A 219 19.96 5.64 7.64
N VAL A 220 20.87 4.92 8.28
CA VAL A 220 20.91 4.80 9.75
C VAL A 220 21.29 6.13 10.40
N GLU A 221 22.22 6.88 9.81
CA GLU A 221 22.59 8.22 10.29
C GLU A 221 21.42 9.22 10.20
N ALA A 222 20.56 9.07 9.19
CA ALA A 222 19.31 9.82 9.06
C ALA A 222 18.22 9.40 10.07
N GLY A 223 18.43 8.35 10.86
CA GLY A 223 17.52 7.89 11.91
C GLY A 223 16.58 6.76 11.49
N TYR A 224 16.73 6.21 10.29
CA TYR A 224 15.88 5.14 9.75
C TYR A 224 16.50 3.76 9.87
N GLY A 225 15.67 2.72 9.78
CA GLY A 225 16.09 1.33 9.78
C GLY A 225 15.05 0.40 9.15
N LEU A 226 15.42 -0.85 8.92
CA LEU A 226 14.56 -1.80 8.17
C LEU A 226 13.20 -2.03 8.81
N THR A 227 13.10 -2.01 10.15
CA THR A 227 11.83 -2.33 10.83
C THR A 227 10.71 -1.36 10.44
N THR A 228 10.96 -0.05 10.51
CA THR A 228 9.93 0.96 10.25
C THR A 228 9.57 1.00 8.77
N THR A 229 10.57 0.91 7.90
CA THR A 229 10.36 0.79 6.45
C THR A 229 9.52 -0.45 6.13
N MET A 230 9.84 -1.62 6.69
CA MET A 230 9.05 -2.83 6.48
C MET A 230 7.59 -2.68 6.92
N ILE A 231 7.31 -1.98 8.04
CA ILE A 231 5.93 -1.73 8.47
C ILE A 231 5.21 -0.85 7.43
N HIS A 232 5.84 0.24 6.99
CA HIS A 232 5.31 1.17 5.99
C HIS A 232 5.00 0.48 4.66
N GLU A 233 6.00 -0.20 4.07
CA GLU A 233 5.85 -0.82 2.75
C GLU A 233 4.91 -2.02 2.76
N VAL A 234 4.86 -2.78 3.86
CA VAL A 234 3.84 -3.82 3.98
C VAL A 234 2.44 -3.22 4.10
N GLY A 235 2.30 -2.02 4.67
CA GLY A 235 1.09 -1.21 4.62
C GLY A 235 0.62 -0.98 3.18
N HIS A 236 1.52 -0.53 2.30
CA HIS A 236 1.25 -0.39 0.87
C HIS A 236 0.89 -1.72 0.21
N HIS A 237 1.64 -2.79 0.50
CA HIS A 237 1.37 -4.13 -0.04
C HIS A 237 -0.04 -4.64 0.29
N VAL A 238 -0.60 -4.23 1.43
CA VAL A 238 -1.99 -4.54 1.83
C VAL A 238 -2.99 -3.43 1.49
N SER A 239 -2.61 -2.59 0.52
CA SER A 239 -3.42 -1.59 -0.18
C SER A 239 -3.63 -0.26 0.57
N LEU A 240 -2.82 0.10 1.56
CA LEU A 240 -2.84 1.47 2.10
C LEU A 240 -2.11 2.44 1.15
N SER A 241 -2.55 3.70 1.11
CA SER A 241 -1.89 4.80 0.39
C SER A 241 -1.24 5.74 1.39
N HIS A 242 -0.34 6.61 0.91
CA HIS A 242 0.10 7.73 1.71
C HIS A 242 -1.07 8.70 1.94
N PRO A 243 -1.02 9.53 2.99
CA PRO A 243 -2.00 10.59 3.18
C PRO A 243 -1.63 11.84 2.36
N HIS A 244 -0.99 11.70 1.21
CA HIS A 244 -0.61 12.82 0.32
C HIS A 244 -0.69 12.49 -1.18
N ASP A 245 -0.76 11.21 -1.55
CA ASP A 245 -1.03 10.74 -2.90
C ASP A 245 -2.25 9.80 -2.92
N GLY A 246 -3.09 9.94 -3.93
CA GLY A 246 -4.35 9.22 -3.94
C GLY A 246 -5.17 9.40 -5.19
N TRP A 247 -6.41 8.94 -5.10
CA TRP A 247 -7.33 8.89 -6.22
C TRP A 247 -8.69 9.46 -5.84
N ASP A 248 -9.15 10.44 -6.60
CA ASP A 248 -10.50 10.98 -6.51
C ASP A 248 -11.45 10.20 -7.44
N SER A 249 -12.39 9.46 -6.84
CA SER A 249 -13.30 8.61 -7.62
C SER A 249 -14.40 9.39 -8.36
N GLU A 250 -14.72 10.62 -7.93
CA GLU A 250 -15.76 11.43 -8.60
C GLU A 250 -15.25 12.07 -9.88
N SER A 251 -14.01 12.57 -9.87
CA SER A 251 -13.34 13.11 -11.06
C SER A 251 -12.55 12.06 -11.83
N ASN A 252 -12.39 10.85 -11.29
CA ASN A 252 -11.60 9.76 -11.87
C ASN A 252 -10.17 10.22 -12.15
N THR A 253 -9.49 10.72 -11.13
CA THR A 253 -8.18 11.38 -11.25
C THR A 253 -7.24 10.96 -10.12
N ALA A 254 -6.05 10.49 -10.50
CA ALA A 254 -4.93 10.35 -9.58
C ALA A 254 -4.37 11.74 -9.28
N PHE A 255 -4.01 11.99 -8.04
CA PHE A 255 -3.38 13.23 -7.63
C PHE A 255 -2.30 12.95 -6.60
N GLY A 256 -1.21 13.70 -6.70
CA GLY A 256 -0.15 13.73 -5.72
C GLY A 256 0.09 15.16 -5.26
N PRO A 257 1.02 15.36 -4.33
CA PRO A 257 1.22 16.64 -3.68
C PRO A 257 2.13 17.57 -4.52
N SER A 258 1.74 17.83 -5.76
CA SER A 258 2.43 18.71 -6.72
C SER A 258 1.47 19.65 -7.45
N GLY A 259 1.99 20.77 -7.97
CA GLY A 259 1.24 21.76 -8.76
C GLY A 259 -0.14 22.10 -8.16
N PRO A 260 -1.26 21.86 -8.88
CA PRO A 260 -2.61 22.21 -8.42
C PRO A 260 -3.07 21.48 -7.15
N TYR A 261 -2.37 20.43 -6.73
CA TYR A 261 -2.66 19.60 -5.56
C TYR A 261 -1.59 19.67 -4.48
N PHE A 262 -0.62 20.59 -4.56
CA PHE A 262 0.48 20.70 -3.58
C PHE A 262 0.01 20.75 -2.11
N PHE A 263 -1.16 21.35 -1.85
CA PHE A 263 -1.77 21.35 -0.52
C PHE A 263 -2.07 19.95 0.06
N ALA A 264 -2.05 18.89 -0.75
CA ALA A 264 -2.25 17.51 -0.32
C ALA A 264 -1.18 17.03 0.67
N TRP A 265 0.02 17.64 0.67
CA TRP A 265 1.02 17.49 1.73
C TRP A 265 0.43 17.70 3.14
N SER A 266 -0.66 18.47 3.28
CA SER A 266 -1.34 18.66 4.58
C SER A 266 -1.79 17.33 5.22
N GLY A 267 -2.03 16.27 4.45
CA GLY A 267 -2.48 15.00 5.01
C GLY A 267 -1.38 14.24 5.75
N ASP A 268 -0.10 14.51 5.49
CA ASP A 268 1.01 14.02 6.32
C ASP A 268 0.99 14.58 7.73
N GLN A 269 0.23 15.65 7.98
CA GLN A 269 -0.04 16.12 9.34
C GLN A 269 -1.08 15.22 10.06
N SER A 270 -1.00 13.91 9.82
CA SER A 270 -1.79 12.86 10.44
C SER A 270 -0.86 11.86 11.13
N ASN A 271 -1.33 11.30 12.25
CA ASN A 271 -0.54 10.38 13.05
C ASN A 271 -0.68 8.94 12.51
N THR A 272 0.12 8.61 11.49
CA THR A 272 0.13 7.31 10.83
C THR A 272 1.54 6.92 10.38
N MET A 273 1.85 5.63 10.44
CA MET A 273 3.01 5.04 9.78
C MET A 273 3.05 5.33 8.27
N MET A 274 1.92 5.55 7.60
CA MET A 274 1.87 5.83 6.16
C MET A 274 2.27 7.27 5.81
N SER A 275 2.64 8.09 6.79
CA SER A 275 3.05 9.48 6.56
C SER A 275 4.56 9.59 6.40
N TYR A 276 4.99 10.64 5.71
CA TYR A 276 6.39 11.06 5.68
C TYR A 276 6.80 11.91 6.89
N ILE A 277 5.84 12.36 7.73
CA ILE A 277 6.15 12.98 9.02
C ILE A 277 6.13 11.91 10.13
N ASP A 278 7.31 11.58 10.64
CA ASP A 278 7.45 10.56 11.69
C ASP A 278 7.03 11.11 13.07
N LEU A 279 5.78 10.88 13.47
CA LEU A 279 5.30 11.19 14.83
C LEU A 279 5.31 9.96 15.75
N ASN A 280 4.90 8.82 15.21
CA ASN A 280 4.96 7.49 15.82
C ASN A 280 5.07 6.42 14.72
N TRP A 281 5.02 5.15 15.11
CA TRP A 281 5.14 4.01 14.20
C TRP A 281 3.84 3.18 14.13
N ASP A 282 2.71 3.80 14.46
CA ASP A 282 1.43 3.09 14.54
C ASP A 282 0.58 3.36 13.30
N PHE A 283 -0.25 2.39 12.90
CA PHE A 283 -1.33 2.65 11.95
C PHE A 283 -2.46 3.45 12.61
N SER A 284 -2.87 4.55 11.97
CA SER A 284 -3.94 5.39 12.49
C SER A 284 -5.30 4.67 12.51
N GLN A 285 -6.27 5.28 13.18
CA GLN A 285 -7.66 4.84 13.11
C GLN A 285 -8.18 4.88 11.65
N PHE A 286 -7.74 5.84 10.84
CA PHE A 286 -8.13 5.93 9.43
C PHE A 286 -7.59 4.76 8.62
N ASP A 287 -6.32 4.37 8.81
CA ASP A 287 -5.73 3.19 8.15
C ASP A 287 -6.48 1.92 8.52
N GLN A 288 -6.76 1.75 9.82
CA GLN A 288 -7.52 0.61 10.32
C GLN A 288 -8.93 0.60 9.70
N ASP A 289 -9.63 1.73 9.63
CA ASP A 289 -10.97 1.80 9.05
C ASP A 289 -10.99 1.56 7.54
N ASN A 290 -10.07 2.15 6.79
CA ASN A 290 -9.91 1.89 5.35
C ASN A 290 -9.60 0.42 5.10
N MET A 291 -8.67 -0.18 5.84
CA MET A 291 -8.38 -1.60 5.71
C MET A 291 -9.62 -2.47 6.02
N ARG A 292 -10.45 -2.10 7.01
CA ARG A 292 -11.71 -2.83 7.25
C ARG A 292 -12.73 -2.64 6.14
N ARG A 293 -12.80 -1.46 5.52
CA ARG A 293 -13.67 -1.22 4.36
C ARG A 293 -13.25 -2.06 3.17
N PHE A 294 -11.95 -2.05 2.87
CA PHE A 294 -11.33 -2.84 1.81
C PHE A 294 -11.60 -4.33 2.02
N GLN A 295 -11.39 -4.84 3.23
CA GLN A 295 -11.71 -6.23 3.59
C GLN A 295 -13.21 -6.54 3.45
N ALA A 296 -14.10 -5.63 3.86
CA ALA A 296 -15.53 -5.85 3.72
C ALA A 296 -15.96 -5.95 2.25
N ALA A 297 -15.41 -5.10 1.38
CA ALA A 297 -15.64 -5.15 -0.06
C ALA A 297 -15.09 -6.46 -0.67
N ALA A 298 -13.80 -6.75 -0.44
CA ALA A 298 -13.09 -7.98 -0.81
C ALA A 298 -13.90 -9.27 -0.53
N PHE A 299 -14.34 -9.43 0.72
CA PHE A 299 -15.07 -10.62 1.15
C PHE A 299 -16.48 -10.67 0.58
N THR A 300 -17.16 -9.53 0.41
CA THR A 300 -18.49 -9.46 -0.18
C THR A 300 -18.46 -9.82 -1.66
N GLU A 301 -17.58 -9.20 -2.45
CA GLU A 301 -17.40 -9.49 -3.87
C GLU A 301 -17.01 -10.96 -4.11
N SER A 302 -16.10 -11.47 -3.28
CA SER A 302 -15.71 -12.89 -3.34
C SER A 302 -16.86 -13.82 -2.99
N ALA A 303 -17.68 -13.49 -1.98
CA ALA A 303 -18.86 -14.26 -1.63
C ALA A 303 -19.89 -14.28 -2.77
N ASN A 304 -20.17 -13.12 -3.37
CA ASN A 304 -21.11 -12.98 -4.49
C ASN A 304 -20.65 -13.76 -5.72
N THR A 305 -19.35 -13.69 -6.05
CA THR A 305 -18.76 -14.43 -7.17
C THR A 305 -18.94 -15.94 -7.01
N ILE A 306 -18.65 -16.48 -5.82
CA ILE A 306 -18.81 -17.92 -5.54
C ILE A 306 -20.30 -18.30 -5.51
N ALA A 307 -21.17 -17.46 -4.95
CA ALA A 307 -22.60 -17.71 -4.91
C ALA A 307 -23.19 -17.82 -6.32
N ALA A 308 -22.77 -16.94 -7.24
CA ALA A 308 -23.17 -17.02 -8.64
C ALA A 308 -22.73 -18.33 -9.30
N ALA A 309 -21.50 -18.80 -9.01
CA ALA A 309 -21.01 -20.08 -9.51
C ALA A 309 -21.83 -21.27 -8.96
N ILE A 310 -22.17 -21.27 -7.67
CA ILE A 310 -23.04 -22.29 -7.06
C ILE A 310 -24.42 -22.30 -7.72
N LEU A 311 -25.02 -21.12 -7.92
CA LEU A 311 -26.36 -21.00 -8.51
C LEU A 311 -26.41 -21.45 -9.98
N ALA A 312 -25.28 -21.40 -10.69
CA ALA A 312 -25.16 -21.93 -12.04
C ALA A 312 -24.97 -23.46 -12.10
N ASP A 313 -24.65 -24.10 -10.98
CA ASP A 313 -24.39 -25.53 -10.90
C ASP A 313 -25.71 -26.35 -10.89
N PRO A 314 -25.79 -27.48 -11.61
CA PRO A 314 -26.97 -28.35 -11.59
C PRO A 314 -27.38 -28.84 -10.18
N ASP A 315 -26.44 -28.91 -9.26
CA ASP A 315 -26.64 -29.35 -7.88
C ASP A 315 -26.83 -28.19 -6.89
N ALA A 316 -27.06 -26.95 -7.35
CA ALA A 316 -27.23 -25.74 -6.53
C ALA A 316 -28.13 -25.91 -5.29
N ALA A 317 -29.18 -26.72 -5.40
CA ALA A 317 -30.12 -27.01 -4.31
C ALA A 317 -29.45 -27.61 -3.06
N LYS A 318 -28.29 -28.27 -3.21
CA LYS A 318 -27.51 -28.81 -2.08
C LYS A 318 -26.94 -27.73 -1.16
N ALA A 319 -26.77 -26.51 -1.68
CA ALA A 319 -26.18 -25.37 -0.97
C ALA A 319 -27.20 -24.28 -0.60
N ALA A 320 -28.50 -24.55 -0.72
CA ALA A 320 -29.55 -23.56 -0.53
C ALA A 320 -29.54 -22.92 0.87
N ASP A 321 -29.30 -23.71 1.92
CA ASP A 321 -29.27 -23.24 3.30
C ASP A 321 -28.05 -22.33 3.54
N GLU A 322 -26.88 -22.71 3.03
CA GLU A 322 -25.65 -21.90 3.09
C GLU A 322 -25.80 -20.57 2.35
N LEU A 323 -26.41 -20.57 1.17
CA LEU A 323 -26.65 -19.35 0.39
C LEU A 323 -27.63 -18.41 1.10
N ALA A 324 -28.74 -18.94 1.62
CA ALA A 324 -29.72 -18.14 2.36
C ALA A 324 -29.10 -17.54 3.64
N ALA A 325 -28.28 -18.31 4.37
CA ALA A 325 -27.58 -17.81 5.54
C ALA A 325 -26.51 -16.76 5.18
N ALA A 326 -25.83 -16.92 4.05
CA ALA A 326 -24.84 -15.95 3.57
C ALA A 326 -25.50 -14.61 3.22
N ASP A 327 -26.63 -14.64 2.50
CA ASP A 327 -27.42 -13.45 2.13
C ASP A 327 -27.88 -12.65 3.37
N GLU A 328 -28.44 -13.34 4.39
CA GLU A 328 -28.84 -12.68 5.65
C GLU A 328 -27.65 -12.06 6.40
N VAL A 329 -26.46 -12.67 6.31
CA VAL A 329 -25.24 -12.13 6.92
C VAL A 329 -24.70 -10.94 6.13
N LEU A 330 -24.75 -10.96 4.79
CA LEU A 330 -24.33 -9.84 3.95
C LEU A 330 -25.24 -8.63 4.13
N GLY A 331 -26.56 -8.81 4.17
CA GLY A 331 -27.48 -7.69 4.46
C GLY A 331 -27.21 -7.02 5.80
N ARG A 332 -26.75 -7.78 6.81
CA ARG A 332 -26.25 -7.21 8.07
C ARG A 332 -24.90 -6.53 7.93
N ALA A 333 -23.99 -7.08 7.12
CA ALA A 333 -22.69 -6.47 6.86
C ALA A 333 -22.84 -5.08 6.21
N GLU A 334 -23.77 -4.94 5.25
CA GLU A 334 -24.11 -3.68 4.59
C GLU A 334 -24.68 -2.65 5.58
N GLN A 335 -25.65 -3.04 6.41
CA GLN A 335 -26.21 -2.15 7.44
C GLN A 335 -25.13 -1.61 8.37
N ARG A 336 -24.17 -2.46 8.76
CA ARG A 336 -23.04 -2.07 9.63
C ARG A 336 -22.04 -1.18 8.89
N PHE A 337 -21.81 -1.44 7.61
CA PHE A 337 -20.98 -0.58 6.77
C PHE A 337 -21.56 0.82 6.67
N SER A 338 -22.86 0.95 6.39
CA SER A 338 -23.56 2.25 6.32
C SER A 338 -23.59 2.99 7.66
N ALA A 339 -23.47 2.28 8.78
CA ALA A 339 -23.35 2.86 10.12
C ALA A 339 -21.90 3.20 10.51
N HIS A 340 -20.93 3.04 9.59
CA HIS A 340 -19.50 3.21 9.81
C HIS A 340 -18.91 2.24 10.85
N GLU A 341 -19.58 1.12 11.12
CA GLU A 341 -19.09 0.04 11.98
C GLU A 341 -18.22 -0.94 11.17
N TYR A 342 -17.17 -0.44 10.50
CA TYR A 342 -16.39 -1.17 9.50
C TYR A 342 -15.76 -2.46 10.05
N ARG A 343 -15.32 -2.47 11.31
CA ARG A 343 -14.82 -3.68 11.99
C ARG A 343 -15.88 -4.77 12.10
N VAL A 344 -17.15 -4.41 12.34
CA VAL A 344 -18.25 -5.38 12.43
C VAL A 344 -18.64 -5.83 11.02
N SER A 345 -18.74 -4.89 10.09
CA SER A 345 -19.04 -5.18 8.68
C SER A 345 -18.06 -6.20 8.07
N SER A 346 -16.75 -5.94 8.15
CA SER A 346 -15.71 -6.85 7.64
C SER A 346 -15.77 -8.27 8.25
N ARG A 347 -16.10 -8.40 9.53
CA ARG A 347 -16.30 -9.70 10.20
C ARG A 347 -17.54 -10.44 9.68
N LEU A 348 -18.62 -9.71 9.41
CA LEU A 348 -19.83 -10.29 8.83
C LEU A 348 -19.60 -10.70 7.37
N ALA A 349 -18.97 -9.85 6.56
CA ALA A 349 -18.58 -10.19 5.18
C ALA A 349 -17.68 -11.44 5.14
N THR A 350 -16.69 -11.51 6.03
CA THR A 350 -15.86 -12.72 6.25
C THR A 350 -16.73 -13.96 6.54
N ARG A 351 -17.75 -13.83 7.39
CA ARG A 351 -18.62 -14.94 7.75
C ARG A 351 -19.47 -15.39 6.56
N ALA A 352 -20.01 -14.45 5.78
CA ALA A 352 -20.74 -14.77 4.55
C ALA A 352 -19.85 -15.51 3.56
N TYR A 353 -18.64 -15.03 3.29
CA TYR A 353 -17.66 -15.72 2.46
C TYR A 353 -17.40 -17.17 2.93
N LYS A 354 -17.28 -17.41 4.24
CA LYS A 354 -17.11 -18.76 4.79
C LYS A 354 -18.35 -19.66 4.61
N LEU A 355 -19.55 -19.09 4.62
CA LEU A 355 -20.80 -19.82 4.36
C LEU A 355 -20.89 -20.21 2.89
N VAL A 356 -20.66 -19.27 1.97
CA VAL A 356 -20.69 -19.56 0.54
C VAL A 356 -19.63 -20.59 0.16
N ASN A 357 -18.41 -20.52 0.70
CA ASN A 357 -17.39 -21.57 0.49
C ASN A 357 -17.81 -22.95 0.99
N ARG A 358 -18.61 -23.02 2.06
CA ARG A 358 -19.17 -24.30 2.52
C ARG A 358 -20.19 -24.83 1.51
N GLY A 359 -21.04 -23.95 0.98
CA GLY A 359 -21.98 -24.27 -0.10
C GLY A 359 -21.28 -24.76 -1.37
N ALA A 360 -20.21 -24.07 -1.78
CA ALA A 360 -19.37 -24.44 -2.92
C ALA A 360 -18.86 -25.89 -2.81
N ARG A 361 -18.39 -26.29 -1.62
CA ARG A 361 -17.93 -27.67 -1.36
C ARG A 361 -19.04 -28.71 -1.43
N GLN A 362 -20.29 -28.34 -1.15
CA GLN A 362 -21.44 -29.27 -1.23
C GLN A 362 -21.84 -29.57 -2.67
N VAL A 363 -21.62 -28.61 -3.58
CA VAL A 363 -21.86 -28.77 -5.03
C VAL A 363 -20.61 -29.24 -5.79
N GLY A 364 -19.45 -29.33 -5.12
CA GLY A 364 -18.22 -29.88 -5.69
C GLY A 364 -17.32 -28.86 -6.39
N LEU A 365 -17.51 -27.56 -6.14
CA LEU A 365 -16.61 -26.50 -6.62
C LEU A 365 -15.33 -26.44 -5.74
N ASP A 366 -14.16 -26.33 -6.36
CA ASP A 366 -12.85 -26.24 -5.68
C ASP A 366 -12.33 -24.79 -5.57
N ALA A 367 -11.53 -24.51 -4.55
CA ALA A 367 -10.90 -23.21 -4.28
C ALA A 367 -10.02 -22.71 -5.45
N ARG A 368 -9.45 -23.62 -6.25
CA ARG A 368 -8.68 -23.26 -7.45
C ARG A 368 -9.56 -22.70 -8.57
N ASP A 369 -10.82 -23.12 -8.64
CA ASP A 369 -11.78 -22.54 -9.58
C ASP A 369 -12.17 -21.13 -9.13
N HIS A 370 -12.20 -20.86 -7.82
CA HIS A 370 -12.43 -19.51 -7.28
C HIS A 370 -11.31 -18.53 -7.66
N LEU A 371 -10.03 -18.94 -7.57
CA LEU A 371 -8.91 -18.09 -7.98
C LEU A 371 -9.02 -17.68 -9.46
N ARG A 372 -9.33 -18.64 -10.33
CA ARG A 372 -9.49 -18.40 -11.76
C ARG A 372 -10.64 -17.42 -12.04
N LEU A 373 -11.76 -17.57 -11.34
CA LEU A 373 -12.90 -16.65 -11.47
C LEU A 373 -12.53 -15.24 -11.02
N ARG A 374 -11.78 -15.08 -9.93
CA ARG A 374 -11.31 -13.77 -9.44
C ARG A 374 -10.32 -13.12 -10.39
N ILE A 375 -9.33 -13.87 -10.87
CA ILE A 375 -8.37 -13.37 -11.88
C ILE A 375 -9.11 -12.93 -13.15
N GLY A 376 -10.04 -13.75 -13.67
CA GLY A 376 -10.82 -13.38 -14.84
C GLY A 376 -11.70 -12.13 -14.65
N SER A 377 -12.25 -11.92 -13.45
CA SER A 377 -12.98 -10.69 -13.11
C SER A 377 -12.06 -9.46 -13.11
N LEU A 378 -10.84 -9.59 -12.60
CA LEU A 378 -9.86 -8.50 -12.54
C LEU A 378 -9.31 -8.16 -13.93
N GLU A 379 -9.07 -9.18 -14.78
CA GLU A 379 -8.68 -8.98 -16.19
C GLU A 379 -9.77 -8.28 -17.01
N GLY A 380 -11.04 -8.51 -16.71
CA GLY A 380 -12.17 -7.80 -17.31
C GLY A 380 -12.25 -6.33 -16.90
N SER A 381 -11.76 -5.99 -15.70
CA SER A 381 -11.72 -4.63 -15.16
C SER A 381 -10.45 -3.84 -15.54
N LYS A 382 -9.33 -4.52 -15.86
CA LYS A 382 -8.03 -3.90 -16.17
C LYS A 382 -7.62 -4.11 -17.63
N ARG A 383 -8.13 -3.22 -18.49
CA ARG A 383 -7.49 -2.87 -19.77
C ARG A 383 -7.36 -1.37 -19.99
N SER A 384 -7.47 -0.58 -18.92
CA SER A 384 -6.81 0.73 -18.89
C SER A 384 -5.31 0.49 -18.69
N GLU A 385 -4.52 1.34 -19.31
CA GLU A 385 -3.07 1.31 -19.43
C GLU A 385 -2.40 0.96 -18.10
N LEU A 386 -1.25 0.27 -18.14
CA LEU A 386 -0.36 0.11 -16.98
C LEU A 386 -0.21 1.50 -16.36
N HIS A 387 -0.93 1.74 -15.27
CA HIS A 387 -0.87 3.02 -14.59
C HIS A 387 0.60 3.19 -14.19
N PRO A 388 1.23 4.35 -14.48
CA PRO A 388 2.46 4.66 -13.77
C PRO A 388 2.15 4.50 -12.28
N VAL A 389 3.10 3.92 -11.55
CA VAL A 389 2.98 3.82 -10.09
C VAL A 389 2.89 5.27 -9.61
N ASP A 390 1.67 5.74 -9.35
CA ASP A 390 1.38 7.11 -8.90
C ASP A 390 1.73 7.30 -7.41
N GLU A 391 2.38 6.29 -6.81
CA GLU A 391 2.98 6.36 -5.49
C GLU A 391 4.22 7.25 -5.54
N PHE A 392 4.24 8.27 -4.69
CA PHE A 392 5.46 8.98 -4.39
C PHE A 392 6.37 8.04 -3.61
N ILE A 393 7.60 7.85 -4.11
CA ILE A 393 8.55 6.94 -3.48
C ILE A 393 9.32 7.69 -2.41
N ASP A 394 9.43 7.07 -1.24
CA ASP A 394 10.10 7.67 -0.10
C ASP A 394 11.62 7.68 -0.31
N THR A 395 12.18 8.88 -0.51
CA THR A 395 13.62 9.05 -0.74
C THR A 395 14.27 9.96 0.29
N LEU A 396 15.58 9.78 0.48
CA LEU A 396 16.42 10.67 1.31
C LEU A 396 17.09 11.78 0.48
N GLN A 397 16.60 12.07 -0.72
CA GLN A 397 17.20 13.12 -1.56
C GLN A 397 17.01 14.51 -0.92
N PRO A 398 17.90 15.49 -1.16
CA PRO A 398 17.81 16.83 -0.55
C PRO A 398 16.58 17.67 -0.93
N ASP A 399 15.85 17.24 -1.95
CA ASP A 399 14.57 17.79 -2.43
C ASP A 399 13.36 16.96 -1.94
N SER A 400 13.61 15.87 -1.20
CA SER A 400 12.55 15.07 -0.58
C SER A 400 11.89 15.84 0.58
N PRO A 401 10.57 15.71 0.77
CA PRO A 401 9.86 16.26 1.93
C PRO A 401 10.52 15.91 3.27
N ARG A 402 11.05 14.69 3.42
CA ARG A 402 11.73 14.22 4.65
C ARG A 402 13.09 14.91 4.92
N SER A 403 13.65 15.62 3.95
CA SER A 403 14.90 16.35 4.09
C SER A 403 14.73 17.79 4.60
N GLN A 404 13.47 18.23 4.75
CA GLN A 404 13.14 19.53 5.35
C GLN A 404 13.18 19.44 6.89
N PRO A 405 13.75 20.45 7.58
CA PRO A 405 14.03 20.42 9.02
C PRO A 405 12.81 20.45 9.95
#